data_AF-A0A800AR14-F1
#
_entry.id   AF-A0A800AR14-F1
#
_cell.length_a   1.000
_cell.length_b   1.000
_cell.length_c   1.000
_cell.angle_alpha   90.00
_cell.angle_beta   90.00
_cell.angle_gamma   90.00
#
_symmetry.space_group_name_H-M   'P 1'
#
loop_
_entity.id
_entity.type
_entity.pdbx_description
1 polymer ?
#
loop_
_entity_poly.entity_id
_entity_poly.type
_entity_poly.pdbx_seq_one_letter_code
_entity_poly.pdbx_strand_id
1 'polypeptide(L)' 'MDTATNLNTATNRATDDFTAQDICATLSELDSDADHGLTTQQATERLRECGANEIEEHEEALWHRLFRRFWGPIPWMIEV' A
#
# COMPACT_ATOMS: atom_id res chain seq x y z
N MET A 1 27.48 -10.39 -24.29
CA MET A 1 27.48 -10.68 -22.84
C MET A 1 26.97 -9.39 -22.23
N ASP A 2 25.66 -9.20 -22.40
CA ASP A 2 25.09 -7.85 -22.46
C ASP A 2 24.44 -7.55 -21.14
N THR A 3 24.98 -6.51 -20.51
CA THR A 3 24.66 -6.06 -19.17
C THR A 3 23.26 -5.48 -19.20
N ALA A 4 22.28 -6.29 -18.77
CA ALA A 4 20.91 -5.81 -18.58
C ALA A 4 20.92 -4.68 -17.55
N THR A 5 20.64 -3.48 -18.06
CA THR A 5 20.57 -2.23 -17.31
C THR A 5 19.59 -2.36 -16.16
N ASN A 6 20.13 -2.28 -14.94
CA ASN A 6 19.36 -2.14 -13.72
C ASN A 6 18.66 -0.77 -13.74
N LEU A 7 17.37 -0.74 -14.07
CA LEU A 7 16.52 0.45 -13.99
C LEU A 7 15.55 0.29 -12.80
N ASN A 8 16.12 0.07 -11.61
CA ASN A 8 15.35 0.18 -10.39
C ASN A 8 15.43 1.63 -9.90
N THR A 9 14.61 2.49 -10.52
CA THR A 9 14.34 3.83 -10.01
C THR A 9 12.85 4.00 -10.11
N ALA A 10 12.14 3.59 -9.05
CA ALA A 10 10.75 3.94 -8.86
C ALA A 10 10.64 5.47 -8.85
N THR A 11 10.34 6.03 -10.00
CA THR A 11 10.06 7.45 -10.19
C THR A 11 8.77 7.74 -9.44
N ASN A 12 8.88 8.55 -8.38
CA ASN A 12 7.71 9.06 -7.65
C ASN A 12 6.94 10.02 -8.58
N ARG A 13 6.10 9.45 -9.45
CA ARG A 13 5.26 10.15 -10.42
C ARG A 13 3.88 10.33 -9.83
N ALA A 14 3.28 11.50 -10.05
CA ALA A 14 1.92 11.74 -9.63
C ALA A 14 0.95 10.90 -10.49
N THR A 15 -0.14 10.40 -9.89
CA THR A 15 -1.15 9.62 -10.60
C THR A 15 -1.72 10.37 -11.81
N ASP A 16 -1.87 11.70 -11.71
CA ASP A 16 -2.43 12.53 -12.77
C ASP A 16 -1.56 12.56 -14.03
N ASP A 17 -0.25 12.33 -13.91
CA ASP A 17 0.70 12.33 -15.03
C ASP A 17 0.38 11.25 -16.07
N PHE A 18 -0.25 10.15 -15.66
CA PHE A 18 -0.63 9.05 -16.54
C PHE A 18 -1.89 9.34 -17.35
N THR A 19 -2.69 10.34 -16.98
CA THR A 19 -3.98 10.65 -17.63
C THR A 19 -3.82 11.05 -19.10
N ALA A 20 -2.71 11.71 -19.45
CA ALA A 20 -2.43 12.19 -20.80
C ALA A 20 -1.50 11.25 -21.60
N GLN A 21 -1.07 10.13 -21.00
CA GLN A 21 -0.09 9.23 -21.59
C GLN A 21 -0.75 8.17 -22.48
N ASP A 22 -0.03 7.77 -23.54
CA ASP A 22 -0.46 6.68 -24.40
C ASP A 22 -0.35 5.32 -23.69
N ILE A 23 -1.31 4.43 -23.94
CA ILE A 23 -1.42 3.13 -23.28
C ILE A 23 -0.16 2.27 -23.52
N CYS A 24 0.35 2.22 -24.76
CA CYS A 24 1.52 1.42 -25.08
C CYS A 24 2.77 1.95 -24.36
N ALA A 25 2.88 3.28 -24.23
CA ALA A 25 3.95 3.90 -23.46
C ALA A 25 3.86 3.55 -21.97
N THR A 26 2.66 3.60 -21.38
CA THR A 26 2.43 3.24 -19.97
C THR A 26 2.71 1.77 -19.70
N LEU A 27 2.27 0.86 -20.57
CA LEU A 27 2.53 -0.58 -20.44
C LEU A 27 4.02 -0.92 -20.54
N SER A 28 4.74 -0.24 -21.44
CA SER A 28 6.19 -0.39 -21.56
C SER A 28 6.93 0.17 -20.33
N GLU A 29 6.44 1.27 -19.76
CA GLU A 29 7.02 1.87 -18.54
C GLU A 29 6.79 0.98 -17.31
N LEU A 30 5.61 0.37 -17.20
CA LEU A 30 5.24 -0.52 -16.08
C LEU A 30 5.69 -1.97 -16.23
N ASP A 31 6.36 -2.31 -17.34
CA ASP A 31 6.77 -3.68 -17.70
C ASP A 31 5.61 -4.68 -17.55
N SER A 32 4.49 -4.36 -18.21
CA SER A 32 3.24 -5.13 -18.15
C SER A 32 2.75 -5.49 -19.55
N ASP A 33 2.39 -6.77 -19.75
CA ASP A 33 1.85 -7.23 -21.03
C ASP A 33 0.34 -6.92 -21.12
N ALA A 34 -0.09 -6.40 -22.26
CA ALA A 34 -1.50 -6.03 -22.48
C ALA A 34 -2.44 -7.24 -22.52
N ASP A 35 -1.98 -8.35 -23.10
CA ASP A 35 -2.81 -9.50 -23.44
C ASP A 35 -2.75 -10.59 -22.36
N HIS A 36 -1.58 -10.75 -21.74
CA HIS A 36 -1.27 -11.83 -20.79
C HIS A 36 -1.05 -11.32 -19.37
N GLY A 37 -0.94 -9.99 -19.18
CA GLY A 37 -0.71 -9.38 -17.88
C GLY A 37 0.69 -9.67 -17.32
N LEU A 38 0.74 -9.99 -16.02
CA LEU A 38 1.98 -10.29 -15.31
C LEU A 38 2.14 -11.79 -15.08
N THR A 39 3.38 -12.27 -15.16
CA THR A 39 3.70 -13.62 -14.71
C THR A 39 3.61 -13.73 -13.18
N THR A 40 3.39 -14.95 -12.68
CA THR A 40 3.33 -15.22 -11.23
C THR A 40 4.60 -14.77 -10.50
N GLN A 41 5.76 -14.91 -11.15
CA GLN A 41 7.04 -14.48 -10.59
C GLN A 41 7.12 -12.96 -10.47
N GLN A 42 6.77 -12.23 -11.54
CA GLN A 42 6.73 -10.76 -11.53
C GLN A 42 5.72 -10.20 -10.51
N ALA A 43 4.55 -10.83 -10.38
CA ALA A 43 3.55 -10.42 -9.39
C ALA A 43 4.05 -10.66 -7.96
N THR A 44 4.72 -11.79 -7.70
CA THR A 44 5.28 -12.10 -6.37
C THR A 44 6.40 -11.14 -5.99
N GLU A 45 7.25 -10.76 -6.94
CA GLU A 45 8.33 -9.80 -6.69
C GLU A 45 7.77 -8.42 -6.36
N ARG A 46 6.82 -7.91 -7.16
CA ARG A 46 6.15 -6.63 -6.88
C ARG A 46 5.42 -6.61 -5.55
N LEU A 47 4.79 -7.72 -5.15
CA LEU A 47 4.13 -7.82 -3.84
C LEU A 47 5.13 -7.73 -2.68
N ARG A 48 6.35 -8.25 -2.85
CA ARG A 48 7.42 -8.15 -1.83
C ARG A 48 7.99 -6.74 -1.75
N GLU A 49 8.13 -6.05 -2.88
CA GLU A 49 8.70 -4.70 -2.94
C GLU A 49 7.70 -3.61 -2.51
N CYS A 50 6.47 -3.67 -3.01
CA CYS A 50 5.46 -2.64 -2.77
C CYS A 50 4.58 -2.92 -1.54
N GLY A 51 4.52 -4.18 -1.09
CA GLY A 51 3.57 -4.62 -0.07
C GLY A 51 2.17 -4.88 -0.63
N ALA A 52 1.28 -5.34 0.23
CA ALA A 52 -0.11 -5.58 -0.12
C ALA A 52 -0.84 -4.25 -0.36
N ASN A 53 -1.65 -4.18 -1.41
CA ASN A 53 -2.57 -3.07 -1.64
C ASN A 53 -3.80 -3.22 -0.73
N GLU A 54 -3.57 -3.21 0.57
CA GLU A 54 -4.61 -3.26 1.59
C GLU A 54 -4.79 -1.89 2.23
N ILE A 55 -6.06 -1.51 2.45
CA ILE A 55 -6.39 -0.35 3.26
C ILE A 55 -6.45 -0.88 4.68
N GLU A 56 -5.45 -0.55 5.50
CA GLU A 56 -5.43 -0.95 6.91
C GLU A 56 -6.69 -0.45 7.61
N GLU A 57 -7.53 -1.38 8.05
CA GLU A 57 -8.71 -1.06 8.83
C GLU A 57 -8.26 -0.77 10.27
N HIS A 58 -8.27 0.50 10.65
CA HIS A 58 -7.99 0.89 12.03
C HIS A 58 -9.16 0.48 12.93
N GLU A 59 -9.13 -0.73 13.44
CA GLU A 59 -10.00 -1.11 14.54
C GLU A 59 -9.66 -0.22 15.75
N GLU A 60 -10.57 0.69 16.11
CA GLU A 60 -10.47 1.39 17.38
C GLU A 60 -10.35 0.33 18.48
N ALA A 61 -9.21 0.30 19.18
CA ALA A 61 -8.94 -0.74 20.15
C ALA A 61 -10.11 -0.77 21.15
N LEU A 62 -10.86 -1.88 21.15
CA LEU A 62 -12.03 -2.08 22.01
C LEU A 62 -11.71 -1.86 23.50
N TRP A 63 -10.43 -1.99 23.85
CA TRP A 63 -9.84 -1.59 25.12
C TRP A 63 -10.12 -0.12 25.48
N HIS A 64 -10.00 0.85 24.57
CA HIS A 64 -10.34 2.24 24.86
C HIS A 64 -11.82 2.41 25.24
N ARG A 65 -12.73 1.64 24.61
CA ARG A 65 -14.15 1.62 24.95
C ARG A 65 -14.39 0.97 26.32
N LEU A 66 -13.64 -0.09 26.64
CA LEU A 66 -13.71 -0.79 27.92
C LEU A 66 -13.16 0.10 29.06
N PHE A 67 -11.98 0.68 28.91
CA PHE A 67 -11.39 1.57 29.90
C PHE A 67 -12.27 2.78 30.19
N ARG A 68 -12.91 3.42 29.20
CA ARG A 68 -13.88 4.50 29.48
C ARG A 68 -15.11 4.06 30.26
N ARG A 69 -15.59 2.83 30.06
CA ARG A 69 -16.77 2.30 30.76
C ARG A 69 -16.46 1.90 32.20
N PHE A 70 -15.27 1.37 32.44
CA PHE A 70 -14.87 0.81 33.73
C PHE A 70 -13.98 1.74 34.58
N TRP A 71 -13.34 2.76 33.99
CA TRP A 71 -12.53 3.79 34.66
C TRP A 71 -13.08 5.22 34.47
N GLY A 72 -14.40 5.36 34.38
CA GLY A 72 -15.02 6.68 34.56
C GLY A 72 -14.70 7.27 35.96
N PRO A 73 -14.89 8.57 36.20
CA PRO A 73 -14.43 9.30 37.40
C PRO A 73 -15.07 8.88 38.75
N ILE A 74 -15.80 7.76 38.82
CA ILE A 74 -16.45 7.31 40.06
C ILE A 74 -15.44 6.80 41.11
N PRO A 75 -14.42 5.96 40.80
CA PRO A 75 -13.47 5.48 41.79
C PRO A 75 -12.55 6.58 42.36
N TRP A 76 -12.34 7.67 41.62
CA TRP A 76 -11.55 8.82 42.07
C TRP A 76 -12.36 9.83 42.89
N MET A 77 -13.69 9.79 42.77
CA MET A 77 -14.60 10.68 43.49
C MET A 77 -14.95 10.15 44.89
N ILE A 78 -14.61 8.90 45.19
CA ILE A 78 -14.72 8.29 46.53
C ILE A 78 -13.45 8.43 47.38
N GLU A 79 -12.47 9.20 46.90
CA GLU A 79 -11.24 9.49 47.62
C GLU A 79 -10.95 11.01 47.64
N VAL A 80 -11.93 11.78 48.15
CA VAL A 80 -11.73 13.08 48.80
C VAL A 80 -12.56 13.10 50.08
#